data_AF-M3UM23-F1
#
_entry.id   AF-M3UM23-F1
#
_cell.length_a   1.000
_cell.length_b   1.000
_cell.length_c   1.000
_cell.angle_alpha   90.00
_cell.angle_beta   90.00
_cell.angle_gamma   90.00
#
_symmetry.space_group_name_H-M   'P 1'
#
loop_
_entity.id
_entity.type
_entity.pdbx_description
1 polymer ?
#
loop_
_entity_poly.entity_id
_entity_poly.type
_entity_poly.pdbx_seq_one_letter_code
_entity_poly.pdbx_strand_id
1 'polypeptide(L)'
;MDGSGEPASLSLHPIGTKLVTLTTPTETYVSPEIAPASVRLTRPKSSSEIADGIAYYELDGRPGAEIVVPIGMMGSNSVFQVFTFRNGELISVGAPGDTYQMNLGSSFWVFPGEGILARAMCRDGGLSLGSTEMPTPKQGHVIDFVSETSTGAGEASEWVVSGRRTVTPSEITDMSIGQTHFKCKDVRIKSLTGATTSAATTTSCDSSKDMSDAVRTAVLGLSTKNGWQWQADNADVSSLDPCKTLSFATTTIEMATNSSPVAILLFNKGKFVGPASTCFPPIKDVTSSGDDTVTVTYRYPNEGDTNAGMTGRATLTFRWDGSKVVKTGDVPARLTQLAGCAP
;
A
#
# COMPACT_ATOMS: atom_id res chain seq x y z
N MET A 1 -10.90 3.17 13.50
CA MET A 1 -10.54 1.97 14.27
C MET A 1 -11.52 1.85 15.42
N ASP A 2 -12.29 0.78 15.48
CA ASP A 2 -13.41 0.55 16.41
C ASP A 2 -12.97 0.16 17.84
N GLY A 3 -11.70 0.32 18.20
CA GLY A 3 -11.16 -0.09 19.50
C GLY A 3 -10.98 -1.61 19.66
N SER A 4 -11.17 -2.42 18.60
CA SER A 4 -11.04 -3.89 18.64
C SER A 4 -9.61 -4.42 18.81
N GLY A 5 -8.59 -3.60 18.52
CA GLY A 5 -7.18 -4.01 18.60
C GLY A 5 -6.65 -4.76 17.36
N GLU A 6 -7.50 -5.08 16.38
CA GLU A 6 -7.06 -5.73 15.14
C GLU A 6 -6.39 -4.74 14.14
N PRO A 7 -5.35 -5.16 13.38
CA PRO A 7 -4.70 -4.29 12.39
C PRO A 7 -5.63 -3.98 11.21
N ALA A 8 -5.83 -2.69 10.93
CA ALA A 8 -6.23 -2.26 9.59
C ALA A 8 -4.99 -2.23 8.68
N SER A 9 -5.13 -2.63 7.42
CA SER A 9 -4.11 -2.49 6.37
C SER A 9 -4.41 -1.27 5.50
N LEU A 10 -3.38 -0.53 5.11
CA LEU A 10 -3.52 0.69 4.32
C LEU A 10 -2.60 0.60 3.10
N SER A 11 -3.12 0.93 1.92
CA SER A 11 -2.40 0.84 0.65
C SER A 11 -2.52 2.15 -0.13
N LEU A 12 -1.39 2.59 -0.69
CA LEU A 12 -1.30 3.75 -1.56
C LEU A 12 -1.23 3.28 -3.01
N HIS A 13 -2.23 3.63 -3.81
CA HIS A 13 -2.29 3.25 -5.22
C HIS A 13 -1.98 4.45 -6.13
N PRO A 14 -0.92 4.39 -6.94
CA PRO A 14 -0.61 5.41 -7.94
C PRO A 14 -1.26 5.06 -9.28
N ILE A 15 -2.54 5.36 -9.49
CA ILE A 15 -3.20 5.22 -10.81
C ILE A 15 -3.97 6.50 -11.12
N GLY A 16 -3.41 7.40 -11.94
CA GLY A 16 -4.07 8.61 -12.47
C GLY A 16 -4.32 9.72 -11.43
N THR A 17 -4.91 9.37 -10.29
CA THR A 17 -4.99 10.12 -9.04
C THR A 17 -4.38 9.25 -7.93
N LYS A 18 -3.74 9.86 -6.93
CA LYS A 18 -3.21 9.11 -5.78
C LYS A 18 -4.38 8.69 -4.89
N LEU A 19 -4.58 7.39 -4.68
CA LEU A 19 -5.67 6.83 -3.86
C LEU A 19 -5.15 6.23 -2.55
N VAL A 20 -5.86 6.47 -1.44
CA VAL A 20 -5.66 5.71 -0.18
C VAL A 20 -6.75 4.66 -0.07
N THR A 21 -6.35 3.41 0.13
CA THR A 21 -7.27 2.31 0.43
C THR A 21 -6.97 1.79 1.83
N LEU A 22 -7.91 1.91 2.75
CA LEU A 22 -7.83 1.38 4.10
C LEU A 22 -8.75 0.17 4.23
N THR A 23 -8.19 -0.99 4.51
CA THR A 23 -8.92 -2.23 4.71
C THR A 23 -8.85 -2.61 6.18
N THR A 24 -9.96 -2.54 6.89
CA THR A 24 -10.14 -3.14 8.21
C THR A 24 -10.48 -4.62 8.06
N PRO A 25 -10.50 -5.41 9.14
CA PRO A 25 -10.96 -6.81 9.08
C PRO A 25 -12.39 -6.98 8.55
N THR A 26 -13.21 -5.93 8.64
CA THR A 26 -14.64 -5.98 8.32
C THR A 26 -15.02 -5.20 7.07
N GLU A 27 -14.20 -4.24 6.62
CA GLU A 27 -14.59 -3.29 5.58
C GLU A 27 -13.38 -2.67 4.85
N THR A 28 -13.60 -2.22 3.62
CA THR A 28 -12.60 -1.45 2.86
C THR A 28 -13.13 -0.06 2.57
N TYR A 29 -12.34 0.94 2.95
CA TYR A 29 -12.58 2.36 2.73
C TYR A 29 -11.61 2.89 1.68
N VAL A 30 -12.09 3.72 0.77
CA VAL A 30 -11.27 4.33 -0.30
C VAL A 30 -11.44 5.84 -0.25
N SER A 31 -10.33 6.57 -0.14
CA SER A 31 -10.33 8.02 -0.27
C SER A 31 -9.76 8.44 -1.64
N PRO A 32 -10.55 9.14 -2.49
CA PRO A 32 -10.27 9.23 -3.92
C PRO A 32 -9.18 10.24 -4.37
N GLU A 33 -8.55 11.02 -3.48
CA GLU A 33 -7.51 11.96 -3.92
C GLU A 33 -6.59 12.39 -2.76
N ILE A 34 -5.28 12.16 -2.89
CA ILE A 34 -4.28 12.52 -1.88
C ILE A 34 -3.62 13.87 -2.14
N ALA A 35 -3.68 14.37 -3.39
CA ALA A 35 -3.07 15.65 -3.75
C ALA A 35 -3.71 16.20 -5.04
N PRO A 36 -3.91 17.53 -5.14
CA PRO A 36 -4.37 18.14 -6.38
C PRO A 36 -3.36 17.91 -7.49
N ALA A 37 -3.85 17.63 -8.70
CA ALA A 37 -3.03 17.29 -9.88
C ALA A 37 -1.93 18.32 -10.23
N SER A 38 -2.02 19.55 -9.71
CA SER A 38 -1.04 20.63 -9.89
C SER A 38 0.21 20.51 -9.02
N VAL A 39 0.21 19.69 -7.96
CA VAL A 39 1.33 19.58 -7.02
C VAL A 39 2.31 18.50 -7.48
N ARG A 40 3.49 18.93 -7.93
CA ARG A 40 4.58 18.02 -8.33
C ARG A 40 5.33 17.51 -7.10
N LEU A 41 4.99 16.30 -6.66
CA LEU A 41 5.69 15.60 -5.60
C LEU A 41 6.81 14.74 -6.20
N THR A 42 8.04 14.89 -5.70
CA THR A 42 9.12 13.97 -6.01
C THR A 42 9.04 12.74 -5.11
N ARG A 43 9.25 11.55 -5.68
CA ARG A 43 9.48 10.33 -4.89
C ARG A 43 10.82 10.50 -4.16
N PRO A 44 10.88 10.32 -2.83
CA PRO A 44 12.14 10.43 -2.10
C PRO A 44 13.22 9.47 -2.61
N LYS A 45 14.48 9.82 -2.31
CA LYS A 45 15.66 9.25 -2.95
C LYS A 45 16.04 7.88 -2.37
N SER A 46 15.54 7.54 -1.17
CA SER A 46 15.70 6.21 -0.57
C SER A 46 14.40 5.67 0.03
N SER A 47 14.32 4.35 0.15
CA SER A 47 13.26 3.66 0.88
C SER A 47 13.21 4.06 2.35
N SER A 48 14.34 4.40 2.99
CA SER A 48 14.36 4.90 4.37
C SER A 48 13.69 6.27 4.56
N GLU A 49 13.47 7.03 3.48
CA GLU A 49 12.77 8.33 3.52
C GLU A 49 11.25 8.19 3.26
N ILE A 50 10.75 7.04 2.77
CA ILE A 50 9.32 6.82 2.43
C ILE A 50 8.71 5.63 3.17
N ALA A 51 9.46 4.54 3.35
CA ALA A 51 8.89 3.22 3.12
C ALA A 51 7.98 2.68 4.23
N ASP A 52 8.15 2.98 5.52
CA ASP A 52 7.60 2.07 6.55
C ASP A 52 6.76 2.71 7.66
N GLY A 53 6.15 3.87 7.45
CA GLY A 53 5.48 4.59 8.54
C GLY A 53 4.12 5.16 8.23
N ILE A 54 3.11 4.32 8.02
CA ILE A 54 1.75 4.77 8.32
C ILE A 54 1.69 4.89 9.83
N ALA A 55 1.45 6.10 10.30
CA ALA A 55 1.47 6.38 11.72
C ALA A 55 0.06 6.69 12.20
N TYR A 56 -0.25 6.16 13.37
CA TYR A 56 -1.52 6.37 14.04
C TYR A 56 -1.25 7.24 15.26
N TYR A 57 -1.94 8.38 15.33
CA TYR A 57 -1.82 9.33 16.43
C TYR A 57 -3.20 9.76 16.87
N GLU A 58 -3.39 10.00 18.17
CA GLU A 58 -4.54 10.74 18.68
C GLU A 58 -4.15 12.23 18.67
N LEU A 59 -4.51 12.93 17.60
CA LEU A 59 -4.17 14.33 17.40
C LEU A 59 -5.24 15.23 18.01
N ASP A 60 -6.51 14.85 17.91
CA ASP A 60 -7.64 15.73 18.25
C ASP A 60 -8.13 15.58 19.70
N GLY A 61 -7.48 14.69 20.46
CA GLY A 61 -7.80 14.37 21.85
C GLY A 61 -9.15 13.68 22.02
N ARG A 62 -9.71 13.11 20.96
CA ARG A 62 -10.91 12.29 21.00
C ARG A 62 -10.51 10.81 20.94
N PRO A 63 -11.23 9.92 21.65
CA PRO A 63 -11.00 8.49 21.56
C PRO A 63 -11.04 7.98 20.10
N GLY A 64 -9.88 7.64 19.56
CA GLY A 64 -9.69 7.36 18.14
C GLY A 64 -8.23 7.55 17.74
N ALA A 65 -7.91 7.27 16.48
CA ALA A 65 -6.58 7.57 15.94
C ALA A 65 -6.70 8.12 14.52
N GLU A 66 -6.03 9.23 14.27
CA GLU A 66 -5.79 9.79 12.95
C GLU A 66 -4.69 9.00 12.25
N ILE A 67 -4.91 8.79 10.96
CA ILE A 67 -3.99 8.06 10.09
C ILE A 67 -3.15 9.08 9.34
N VAL A 68 -1.86 9.11 9.63
CA VAL A 68 -0.90 10.02 8.99
C VAL A 68 -0.10 9.24 7.97
N VAL A 69 -0.15 9.72 6.73
CA VAL A 69 0.44 9.06 5.57
C VAL A 69 1.49 9.97 4.95
N PRO A 70 2.76 9.54 4.81
CA PRO A 70 3.76 10.27 4.04
C PRO A 70 3.44 10.15 2.55
N ILE A 71 3.34 11.28 1.84
CA ILE A 71 2.87 11.30 0.43
C ILE A 71 3.95 11.76 -0.56
N GLY A 72 5.07 12.27 -0.06
CA GLY A 72 6.25 12.60 -0.84
C GLY A 72 7.00 13.81 -0.31
N MET A 73 7.84 14.39 -1.17
CA MET A 73 8.56 15.63 -0.88
C MET A 73 8.21 16.72 -1.89
N MET A 74 8.26 17.98 -1.42
CA MET A 74 8.16 19.19 -2.24
C MET A 74 9.43 20.02 -2.03
N GLY A 75 10.42 19.83 -2.91
CA GLY A 75 11.77 20.34 -2.65
C GLY A 75 12.41 19.62 -1.47
N SER A 76 12.88 20.36 -0.47
CA SER A 76 13.39 19.81 0.80
C SER A 76 12.30 19.55 1.84
N ASN A 77 11.04 19.88 1.55
CA ASN A 77 9.96 19.77 2.53
C ASN A 77 9.30 18.39 2.49
N SER A 78 9.05 17.83 3.67
CA SER A 78 8.30 16.58 3.86
C SER A 78 6.79 16.86 3.76
N VAL A 79 6.04 16.03 3.03
CA VAL A 79 4.60 16.23 2.80
C VAL A 79 3.80 15.01 3.30
N PHE A 80 2.75 15.27 4.08
CA PHE A 80 1.88 14.25 4.67
C PHE A 80 0.40 14.54 4.42
N GLN A 81 -0.42 13.47 4.37
CA GLN A 81 -1.88 13.54 4.40
C GLN A 81 -2.38 12.91 5.69
N VAL A 82 -3.39 13.53 6.32
CA VAL A 82 -4.03 12.99 7.52
C VAL A 82 -5.45 12.57 7.19
N PHE A 83 -5.89 11.44 7.75
CA PHE A 83 -7.25 10.93 7.62
C PHE A 83 -7.85 10.62 8.99
N THR A 84 -9.16 10.75 9.08
CA THR A 84 -9.94 10.34 10.27
C THR A 84 -11.20 9.60 9.83
N PHE A 85 -11.79 8.82 10.74
CA PHE A 85 -13.07 8.16 10.52
C PHE A 85 -14.21 9.01 11.09
N ARG A 86 -15.18 9.38 10.25
CA ARG A 86 -16.42 10.02 10.69
C ARG A 86 -17.61 9.39 10.02
N ASN A 87 -18.61 9.02 10.81
CA ASN A 87 -19.85 8.39 10.32
C ASN A 87 -19.60 7.15 9.44
N GLY A 88 -18.54 6.38 9.72
CA GLY A 88 -18.17 5.20 8.92
C GLY A 88 -17.43 5.52 7.63
N GLU A 89 -17.09 6.79 7.36
CA GLU A 89 -16.34 7.19 6.18
C GLU A 89 -14.92 7.62 6.56
N LEU A 90 -13.95 7.30 5.70
CA LEU A 90 -12.58 7.78 5.80
C LEU A 90 -12.46 9.14 5.09
N ILE A 91 -12.32 10.21 5.86
CA ILE A 91 -12.23 11.58 5.32
C ILE A 91 -10.82 12.16 5.52
N SER A 92 -10.39 13.00 4.58
CA SER A 92 -9.13 13.73 4.69
C SER A 92 -9.26 14.91 5.65
N VAL A 93 -8.26 15.08 6.52
CA VAL A 93 -8.15 16.20 7.46
C VAL A 93 -7.06 17.15 6.97
N GLY A 94 -7.45 18.41 6.73
CA GLY A 94 -6.53 19.50 6.43
C GLY A 94 -5.61 19.80 7.61
N ALA A 95 -4.40 20.29 7.31
CA ALA A 95 -3.46 20.67 8.36
C ALA A 95 -3.94 21.90 9.13
N PRO A 96 -3.64 22.04 10.43
CA PRO A 96 -3.85 23.29 11.18
C PRO A 96 -3.10 24.50 10.59
N GLY A 97 -2.28 24.29 9.55
CA GLY A 97 -1.55 25.25 8.74
C GLY A 97 -0.34 24.55 8.08
N ASP A 98 0.52 25.30 7.38
CA ASP A 98 1.92 24.87 7.20
C ASP A 98 2.81 25.50 8.29
N THR A 99 3.99 24.93 8.50
CA THR A 99 4.95 25.35 9.56
C THR A 99 5.47 26.81 9.48
N TYR A 100 5.22 27.54 8.40
CA TYR A 100 5.62 28.92 8.13
C TYR A 100 4.51 29.79 7.49
N GLN A 101 3.55 29.21 6.75
CA GLN A 101 2.40 29.89 6.16
C GLN A 101 1.10 29.11 6.45
N MET A 102 0.37 29.57 7.45
CA MET A 102 -0.90 28.96 7.89
C MET A 102 -2.03 29.04 6.85
N ASN A 103 -1.87 29.82 5.78
CA ASN A 103 -2.93 30.10 4.81
C ASN A 103 -2.86 29.27 3.50
N LEU A 104 -1.87 28.37 3.34
CA LEU A 104 -1.74 27.52 2.14
C LEU A 104 -2.28 26.08 2.34
N GLY A 105 -2.79 25.76 3.53
CA GLY A 105 -3.08 24.41 4.00
C GLY A 105 -4.41 23.78 3.55
N SER A 106 -4.87 23.99 2.32
CA SER A 106 -6.18 23.47 1.90
C SER A 106 -6.23 21.97 1.62
N SER A 107 -5.11 21.23 1.71
CA SER A 107 -5.09 19.80 1.31
C SER A 107 -4.09 18.90 2.07
N PHE A 108 -2.86 19.34 2.37
CA PHE A 108 -1.81 18.48 2.95
C PHE A 108 -0.93 19.21 3.98
N TRP A 109 -0.23 18.45 4.82
CA TRP A 109 0.70 18.92 5.85
C TRP A 109 2.11 19.02 5.26
N VAL A 110 2.81 20.12 5.54
CA VAL A 110 4.17 20.36 5.04
C VAL A 110 5.10 20.69 6.21
N PHE A 111 6.19 19.94 6.33
CA PHE A 111 7.27 20.21 7.28
C PHE A 111 8.53 20.65 6.52
N PRO A 112 9.21 21.74 6.93
CA PRO A 112 10.35 22.29 6.24
C PRO A 112 11.59 21.45 6.55
N GLY A 113 12.44 21.22 5.54
CA GLY A 113 13.65 20.40 5.70
C GLY A 113 14.95 21.18 5.85
N GLU A 114 15.03 22.42 5.34
CA GLU A 114 16.27 23.22 5.37
C GLU A 114 16.21 24.35 6.40
N GLY A 115 17.24 24.43 7.25
CA GLY A 115 17.47 25.55 8.19
C GLY A 115 16.49 25.63 9.37
N ILE A 116 15.46 24.79 9.39
CA ILE A 116 14.37 24.83 10.35
C ILE A 116 14.01 23.39 10.72
N LEU A 117 13.81 23.15 12.01
CA LEU A 117 13.20 21.93 12.51
C LEU A 117 11.77 22.25 12.96
N ALA A 118 10.80 21.57 12.35
CA ALA A 118 9.40 21.67 12.76
C ALA A 118 8.86 20.33 13.23
N ARG A 119 7.88 20.37 14.15
CA ARG A 119 7.34 19.19 14.80
C ARG A 119 5.89 19.37 15.25
N ALA A 120 5.08 18.33 15.08
CA ALA A 120 3.78 18.20 15.70
C ALA A 120 3.91 17.52 17.07
N MET A 121 3.23 18.04 18.09
CA MET A 121 3.27 17.55 19.47
C MET A 121 1.83 17.28 19.93
N CYS A 122 1.50 16.02 20.17
CA CYS A 122 0.17 15.64 20.64
C CYS A 122 -0.05 16.13 22.08
N ARG A 123 -1.25 16.66 22.38
CA ARG A 123 -1.65 17.13 23.71
C ARG A 123 -3.00 16.51 24.07
N ASP A 124 -3.27 16.43 25.37
CA ASP A 124 -4.60 16.03 25.83
C ASP A 124 -5.61 17.10 25.38
N GLY A 125 -6.56 16.72 24.52
CA GLY A 125 -7.56 17.65 23.97
C GLY A 125 -7.08 18.57 22.84
N GLY A 126 -5.94 18.27 22.20
CA GLY A 126 -5.50 19.06 21.04
C GLY A 126 -4.08 18.76 20.53
N LEU A 127 -3.56 19.69 19.73
CA LEU A 127 -2.29 19.54 19.03
C LEU A 127 -1.47 20.82 19.15
N SER A 128 -0.15 20.70 19.32
CA SER A 128 0.75 21.84 19.17
C SER A 128 1.66 21.67 17.94
N LEU A 129 1.91 22.74 17.20
CA LEU A 129 2.98 22.80 16.21
C LEU A 129 4.14 23.62 16.76
N GLY A 130 5.35 23.04 16.72
CA GLY A 130 6.59 23.69 17.14
C GLY A 130 7.54 23.90 15.98
N SER A 131 8.28 25.01 15.98
CA SER A 131 9.41 25.25 15.08
C SER A 131 10.60 25.90 15.78
N THR A 132 11.80 25.54 15.35
CA THR A 132 13.06 26.15 15.80
C THR A 132 14.09 26.19 14.68
N GLU A 133 14.96 27.20 14.70
CA GLU A 133 16.07 27.34 13.76
C GLU A 133 17.14 26.25 13.95
N MET A 134 17.79 25.86 12.86
CA MET A 134 18.92 24.93 12.79
C MET A 134 20.12 25.60 12.10
N PRO A 135 21.38 25.18 12.35
CA PRO A 135 21.81 24.01 13.14
C PRO A 135 22.02 24.31 14.63
N THR A 136 21.93 25.57 15.05
CA THR A 136 22.14 25.99 16.45
C THR A 136 20.86 26.65 16.97
N PRO A 137 19.95 25.86 17.58
CA PRO A 137 18.68 26.35 18.07
C PRO A 137 18.86 27.38 19.18
N LYS A 138 18.37 28.61 18.99
CA LYS A 138 18.42 29.67 20.01
C LYS A 138 17.08 29.89 20.71
N GLN A 139 15.97 29.70 19.99
CA GLN A 139 14.62 29.93 20.47
C GLN A 139 13.64 29.03 19.71
N GLY A 140 12.66 28.47 20.42
CA GLY A 140 11.56 27.72 19.82
C GLY A 140 10.26 28.51 19.88
N HIS A 141 9.38 28.26 18.92
CA HIS A 141 8.01 28.78 18.92
C HIS A 141 7.03 27.62 18.90
N VAL A 142 5.94 27.74 19.67
CA VAL A 142 4.86 26.77 19.72
C VAL A 142 3.52 27.47 19.52
N ILE A 143 2.67 26.85 18.72
CA ILE A 143 1.29 27.26 18.49
C ILE A 143 0.40 26.07 18.86
N ASP A 144 -0.53 26.33 19.76
CA ASP A 144 -1.46 25.33 20.30
C ASP A 144 -2.78 25.43 19.54
N PHE A 145 -3.37 24.27 19.26
CA PHE A 145 -4.60 24.09 18.50
C PHE A 145 -5.57 23.17 19.23
N VAL A 146 -6.86 23.45 19.08
CA VAL A 146 -7.98 22.59 19.53
C VAL A 146 -8.84 22.20 18.34
N SER A 147 -9.41 21.00 18.35
CA SER A 147 -10.28 20.50 17.29
C SER A 147 -11.73 20.91 17.53
N GLU A 148 -12.29 21.73 16.63
CA GLU A 148 -13.70 22.15 16.68
C GLU A 148 -14.47 21.59 15.48
N THR A 149 -15.37 20.63 15.72
CA THR A 149 -16.22 20.03 14.69
C THR A 149 -17.45 20.88 14.32
N SER A 150 -17.61 22.04 14.96
CA SER A 150 -18.83 22.84 14.90
C SER A 150 -18.57 24.26 14.44
N THR A 151 -18.03 24.47 13.25
CA THR A 151 -18.39 25.63 12.41
C THR A 151 -17.82 25.46 11.01
N GLY A 152 -18.60 25.94 10.03
CA GLY A 152 -18.31 25.80 8.61
C GLY A 152 -16.94 26.33 8.20
N ALA A 153 -16.47 25.75 7.09
CA ALA A 153 -15.33 26.16 6.29
C ALA A 153 -14.96 27.65 6.45
N GLY A 154 -13.81 27.91 7.07
CA GLY A 154 -13.39 29.27 7.40
C GLY A 154 -11.89 29.52 7.29
N GLU A 155 -11.03 28.66 7.86
CA GLU A 155 -9.56 28.82 7.76
C GLU A 155 -8.89 27.45 7.62
N ALA A 156 -8.96 26.87 6.41
CA ALA A 156 -8.22 25.70 5.90
C ALA A 156 -8.26 24.37 6.71
N SER A 157 -8.81 24.34 7.92
CA SER A 157 -8.74 23.18 8.81
C SER A 157 -9.78 23.23 9.93
N GLU A 158 -10.06 22.07 10.52
CA GLU A 158 -10.92 21.88 11.70
C GLU A 158 -10.23 22.22 13.03
N TRP A 159 -9.07 22.87 12.95
CA TRP A 159 -8.22 23.23 14.07
C TRP A 159 -8.27 24.72 14.32
N VAL A 160 -8.55 25.11 15.55
CA VAL A 160 -8.59 26.50 15.99
C VAL A 160 -7.39 26.78 16.86
N VAL A 161 -6.70 27.89 16.61
CA VAL A 161 -5.56 28.31 17.45
C VAL A 161 -6.06 28.66 18.85
N SER A 162 -5.57 27.94 19.85
CA SER A 162 -5.88 28.15 21.27
C SER A 162 -4.76 28.89 22.01
N GLY A 163 -3.55 28.94 21.47
CA GLY A 163 -2.42 29.61 22.13
C GLY A 163 -1.18 29.78 21.25
N ARG A 164 -0.31 30.72 21.63
CA ARG A 164 1.02 30.93 21.04
C ARG A 164 2.03 31.25 22.13
N ARG A 165 3.21 30.63 22.08
CA ARG A 165 4.25 30.83 23.09
C ARG A 165 5.66 30.59 22.56
N THR A 166 6.62 31.24 23.20
CA THR A 166 8.04 30.99 23.02
C THR A 166 8.51 29.95 24.02
N VAL A 167 9.34 29.01 23.57
CA VAL A 167 9.78 27.86 24.35
C VAL A 167 11.28 27.65 24.25
N THR A 168 11.83 26.85 25.16
CA THR A 168 13.20 26.34 25.00
C THR A 168 13.24 25.40 23.79
N PRO A 169 14.28 25.44 22.94
CA PRO A 169 14.35 24.57 21.77
C PRO A 169 14.23 23.08 22.09
N SER A 170 14.65 22.66 23.29
CA SER A 170 14.51 21.28 23.78
C SER A 170 13.05 20.79 23.82
N GLU A 171 12.06 21.67 24.00
CA GLU A 171 10.65 21.25 23.95
C GLU A 171 10.29 20.66 22.58
N ILE A 172 10.93 21.18 21.53
CA ILE A 172 10.70 20.84 20.12
C ILE A 172 11.69 19.77 19.66
N THR A 173 12.97 19.85 20.04
CA THR A 173 14.04 18.98 19.50
C THR A 173 14.20 17.65 20.24
N ASP A 174 13.74 17.56 21.47
CA ASP A 174 13.86 16.35 22.28
C ASP A 174 13.15 15.14 21.64
N MET A 175 13.94 14.14 21.28
CA MET A 175 13.55 12.89 20.61
C MET A 175 13.29 11.74 21.59
N SER A 176 13.32 11.98 22.90
CA SER A 176 13.05 10.93 23.90
C SER A 176 11.63 10.36 23.79
N ILE A 177 10.73 11.06 23.11
CA ILE A 177 9.34 10.68 22.86
C ILE A 177 9.04 10.96 21.38
N GLY A 178 8.65 9.94 20.61
CA GLY A 178 8.20 10.08 19.22
C GLY A 178 9.22 9.79 18.12
N GLN A 179 8.98 10.35 16.93
CA GLN A 179 9.76 10.16 15.69
C GLN A 179 10.08 11.50 15.01
N THR A 180 10.83 11.44 13.91
CA THR A 180 11.08 12.58 13.03
C THR A 180 9.73 13.18 12.59
N HIS A 181 9.50 14.46 12.92
CA HIS A 181 8.27 15.27 12.75
C HIS A 181 7.15 15.16 13.80
N PHE A 182 7.12 14.12 14.66
CA PHE A 182 6.03 13.93 15.63
C PHE A 182 6.54 13.57 17.03
N LYS A 183 6.18 14.34 18.05
CA LYS A 183 6.43 14.07 19.49
C LYS A 183 5.10 13.76 20.18
N CYS A 184 4.66 12.52 20.09
CA CYS A 184 3.41 12.04 20.65
C CYS A 184 3.68 10.91 21.65
N LYS A 185 2.91 10.86 22.74
CA LYS A 185 3.13 9.90 23.83
C LYS A 185 2.73 8.47 23.44
N ASP A 186 1.67 8.33 22.65
CA ASP A 186 1.08 7.06 22.23
C ASP A 186 1.42 6.74 20.77
N VAL A 187 2.71 6.78 20.45
CA VAL A 187 3.20 6.44 19.11
C VAL A 187 2.93 4.96 18.85
N ARG A 188 1.78 4.65 18.25
CA ARG A 188 1.50 3.34 17.66
C ARG A 188 1.91 3.41 16.20
N ILE A 189 3.22 3.38 15.96
CA ILE A 189 3.73 3.00 14.63
C ILE A 189 3.46 1.51 14.51
N LYS A 190 2.29 1.16 14.01
CA LYS A 190 2.11 -0.18 13.48
C LYS A 190 2.82 -0.16 12.14
N SER A 191 4.11 -0.51 12.14
CA SER A 191 4.75 -0.88 10.89
C SER A 191 3.90 -2.00 10.29
N LEU A 192 3.46 -1.84 9.05
CA LEU A 192 2.77 -2.91 8.32
C LEU A 192 3.67 -4.15 8.11
N THR A 193 4.94 -4.07 8.53
CA THR A 193 5.95 -5.14 8.41
C THR A 193 6.15 -5.97 9.68
N GLY A 194 5.34 -5.81 10.74
CA GLY A 194 5.51 -6.63 11.94
C GLY A 194 4.33 -6.66 12.90
N ALA A 195 3.31 -7.47 12.61
CA ALA A 195 2.33 -7.89 13.62
C ALA A 195 2.61 -9.35 13.99
N THR A 196 3.49 -9.56 14.97
CA THR A 196 3.68 -10.86 15.61
C THR A 196 2.54 -11.11 16.59
N THR A 197 1.80 -12.18 16.34
CA THR A 197 0.66 -12.70 17.11
C THR A 197 1.10 -13.22 18.48
N SER A 198 0.26 -13.04 19.52
CA SER A 198 0.19 -13.99 20.63
C SER A 198 -1.25 -14.45 20.85
N ALA A 199 -1.47 -15.68 20.37
CA ALA A 199 -2.49 -16.70 20.62
C ALA A 199 -3.90 -16.34 21.15
N ALA A 200 -4.88 -16.54 20.27
CA ALA A 200 -6.03 -17.39 20.57
C ALA A 200 -6.02 -18.59 19.61
N THR A 201 -6.18 -19.80 20.13
CA THR A 201 -5.97 -21.07 19.43
C THR A 201 -7.11 -21.37 18.44
N THR A 202 -7.02 -20.77 17.26
CA THR A 202 -7.58 -21.28 16.00
C THR A 202 -6.40 -21.30 15.04
N THR A 203 -6.11 -22.44 14.42
CA THR A 203 -4.96 -22.61 13.50
C THR A 203 -4.94 -21.49 12.45
N SER A 204 -4.22 -20.40 12.75
CA SER A 204 -4.10 -19.24 11.88
C SER A 204 -3.03 -19.57 10.86
N CYS A 205 -3.37 -19.42 9.59
CA CYS A 205 -2.39 -19.57 8.53
C CYS A 205 -1.39 -18.40 8.58
N ASP A 206 -0.11 -18.71 8.40
CA ASP A 206 0.98 -17.74 8.31
C ASP A 206 1.20 -17.34 6.83
N SER A 207 0.72 -16.15 6.45
CA SER A 207 0.83 -15.65 5.07
C SER A 207 2.25 -15.18 4.73
N SER A 208 3.12 -15.02 5.73
CA SER A 208 4.53 -14.68 5.58
C SER A 208 5.42 -15.90 5.40
N LYS A 209 4.85 -17.11 5.52
CA LYS A 209 5.56 -18.37 5.34
C LYS A 209 6.29 -18.36 4.00
N ASP A 210 7.60 -18.62 4.04
CA ASP A 210 8.39 -18.77 2.83
C ASP A 210 7.89 -19.97 2.01
N MET A 211 7.51 -19.67 0.76
CA MET A 211 6.96 -20.64 -0.18
C MET A 211 7.93 -20.98 -1.31
N SER A 212 9.18 -20.50 -1.25
CA SER A 212 10.18 -20.66 -2.31
C SER A 212 10.41 -22.13 -2.68
N ASP A 213 10.53 -23.03 -1.69
CA ASP A 213 10.70 -24.47 -1.92
C ASP A 213 9.48 -25.14 -2.57
N ALA A 214 8.28 -24.73 -2.16
CA ALA A 214 7.03 -25.26 -2.70
C ALA A 214 6.84 -24.79 -4.16
N VAL A 215 7.17 -23.53 -4.45
CA VAL A 215 7.14 -22.98 -5.81
C VAL A 215 8.18 -23.65 -6.68
N ARG A 216 9.43 -23.74 -6.21
CA ARG A 216 10.53 -24.41 -6.92
C ARG A 216 10.17 -25.86 -7.26
N THR A 217 9.59 -26.59 -6.31
CA THR A 217 9.12 -27.97 -6.54
C THR A 217 8.00 -28.01 -7.59
N ALA A 218 7.04 -27.08 -7.54
CA ALA A 218 5.98 -26.97 -8.54
C ALA A 218 6.53 -26.66 -9.94
N VAL A 219 7.53 -25.76 -10.06
CA VAL A 219 8.20 -25.45 -11.32
C VAL A 219 8.91 -26.68 -11.90
N LEU A 220 9.65 -27.41 -11.08
CA LEU A 220 10.36 -28.63 -11.51
C LEU A 220 9.41 -29.75 -11.95
N GLY A 221 8.16 -29.74 -11.48
CA GLY A 221 7.11 -30.65 -11.90
C GLY A 221 6.37 -30.25 -13.19
N LEU A 222 6.65 -29.08 -13.76
CA LEU A 222 6.02 -28.64 -15.00
C LEU A 222 6.48 -29.48 -16.19
N SER A 223 5.62 -29.57 -17.20
CA SER A 223 6.00 -30.19 -18.47
C SER A 223 7.13 -29.42 -19.13
N THR A 224 8.16 -30.15 -19.55
CA THR A 224 9.26 -29.64 -20.38
C THR A 224 8.99 -29.83 -21.88
N LYS A 225 7.72 -30.05 -22.26
CA LYS A 225 7.29 -30.13 -23.66
C LYS A 225 7.85 -28.93 -24.42
N ASN A 226 8.39 -29.18 -25.61
CA ASN A 226 9.11 -28.19 -26.45
C ASN A 226 10.51 -27.80 -25.95
N GLY A 227 11.11 -28.55 -25.02
CA GLY A 227 12.49 -28.33 -24.56
C GLY A 227 12.67 -27.12 -23.64
N TRP A 228 11.58 -26.65 -23.04
CA TRP A 228 11.60 -25.48 -22.16
C TRP A 228 12.37 -25.75 -20.87
N GLN A 229 13.27 -24.82 -20.54
CA GLN A 229 14.00 -24.79 -19.28
C GLN A 229 13.38 -23.72 -18.39
N TRP A 230 12.49 -24.15 -17.50
CA TRP A 230 11.81 -23.26 -16.55
C TRP A 230 12.77 -22.70 -15.51
N GLN A 231 12.61 -21.42 -15.17
CA GLN A 231 13.41 -20.77 -14.13
C GLN A 231 12.85 -21.10 -12.74
N ALA A 232 13.28 -22.21 -12.17
CA ALA A 232 12.81 -22.68 -10.86
C ALA A 232 13.29 -21.80 -9.69
N ASP A 233 14.49 -21.21 -9.79
CA ASP A 233 15.07 -20.39 -8.72
C ASP A 233 14.70 -18.89 -8.85
N ASN A 234 14.10 -18.46 -9.96
CA ASN A 234 13.71 -17.06 -10.22
C ASN A 234 12.20 -16.90 -10.48
N ALA A 235 11.37 -17.78 -9.90
CA ALA A 235 9.93 -17.64 -9.97
C ALA A 235 9.47 -16.39 -9.20
N ASP A 236 8.53 -15.63 -9.76
CA ASP A 236 7.90 -14.50 -9.09
C ASP A 236 6.82 -15.02 -8.13
N VAL A 237 7.08 -14.82 -6.84
CA VAL A 237 6.22 -15.22 -5.72
C VAL A 237 5.52 -14.04 -5.06
N SER A 238 5.63 -12.82 -5.60
CA SER A 238 5.10 -11.60 -4.98
C SER A 238 3.58 -11.60 -4.79
N SER A 239 2.87 -12.40 -5.59
CA SER A 239 1.41 -12.58 -5.53
C SER A 239 0.97 -13.90 -4.88
N LEU A 240 1.93 -14.68 -4.37
CA LEU A 240 1.67 -15.94 -3.69
C LEU A 240 1.40 -15.66 -2.20
N ASP A 241 0.23 -16.08 -1.75
CA ASP A 241 -0.17 -16.03 -0.35
C ASP A 241 -0.58 -17.44 0.07
N PRO A 242 0.15 -18.09 0.99
CA PRO A 242 -0.15 -19.45 1.42
C PRO A 242 -1.41 -19.56 2.29
N CYS A 243 -2.09 -18.45 2.57
CA CYS A 243 -3.34 -18.43 3.33
C CYS A 243 -4.56 -18.18 2.48
N LYS A 244 -4.36 -17.61 1.28
CA LYS A 244 -5.46 -17.41 0.34
C LYS A 244 -6.05 -18.73 -0.13
N THR A 245 -7.36 -18.75 -0.23
CA THR A 245 -8.08 -19.84 -0.90
C THR A 245 -7.60 -20.03 -2.35
N LEU A 246 -7.21 -18.98 -3.05
CA LEU A 246 -6.50 -19.10 -4.31
C LEU A 246 -5.49 -17.96 -4.49
N SER A 247 -4.23 -18.34 -4.70
CA SER A 247 -3.13 -17.43 -5.00
C SER A 247 -2.24 -18.02 -6.11
N PHE A 248 -1.27 -17.27 -6.60
CA PHE A 248 -0.43 -17.73 -7.70
C PHE A 248 1.01 -17.27 -7.58
N ALA A 249 1.91 -18.06 -8.17
CA ALA A 249 3.26 -17.64 -8.53
C ALA A 249 3.42 -17.72 -10.06
N THR A 250 4.39 -16.99 -10.62
CA THR A 250 4.70 -17.09 -12.05
C THR A 250 6.15 -17.47 -12.30
N THR A 251 6.39 -18.20 -13.39
CA THR A 251 7.75 -18.42 -13.90
C THR A 251 7.74 -18.40 -15.43
N THR A 252 8.92 -18.19 -16.00
CA THR A 252 9.17 -18.22 -17.43
C THR A 252 10.43 -19.03 -17.72
N ILE A 253 10.80 -19.16 -18.99
CA ILE A 253 12.02 -19.86 -19.42
C ILE A 253 13.24 -18.94 -19.36
N GLU A 254 14.44 -19.50 -19.37
CA GLU A 254 15.67 -18.72 -19.50
C GLU A 254 15.68 -17.94 -20.84
N MET A 255 16.23 -16.72 -20.82
CA MET A 255 16.26 -15.81 -21.99
C MET A 255 14.86 -15.54 -22.59
N ALA A 256 13.83 -15.49 -21.75
CA ALA A 256 12.47 -15.22 -22.19
C ALA A 256 12.34 -13.89 -22.93
N THR A 257 11.54 -13.90 -23.99
CA THR A 257 11.11 -12.70 -24.74
C THR A 257 9.60 -12.55 -24.63
N ASN A 258 9.02 -11.52 -25.24
CA ASN A 258 7.60 -11.21 -25.09
C ASN A 258 6.64 -12.33 -25.57
N SER A 259 7.13 -13.23 -26.43
CA SER A 259 6.40 -14.40 -26.94
C SER A 259 6.69 -15.70 -26.19
N SER A 260 7.55 -15.66 -25.17
CA SER A 260 7.91 -16.84 -24.39
C SER A 260 6.74 -17.34 -23.55
N PRO A 261 6.70 -18.65 -23.26
CA PRO A 261 5.67 -19.23 -22.42
C PRO A 261 5.77 -18.70 -20.98
N VAL A 262 4.62 -18.59 -20.32
CA VAL A 262 4.55 -18.23 -18.90
C VAL A 262 3.74 -19.28 -18.17
N ALA A 263 4.31 -19.83 -17.11
CA ALA A 263 3.60 -20.71 -16.20
C ALA A 263 3.04 -19.92 -15.03
N ILE A 264 1.72 -19.96 -14.87
CA ILE A 264 1.02 -19.45 -13.69
C ILE A 264 0.69 -20.67 -12.83
N LEU A 265 1.36 -20.77 -11.69
CA LEU A 265 1.23 -21.86 -10.73
C LEU A 265 0.15 -21.47 -9.72
N LEU A 266 -0.94 -22.22 -9.64
CA LEU A 266 -2.04 -21.93 -8.73
C LEU A 266 -1.87 -22.69 -7.42
N PHE A 267 -2.13 -22.00 -6.31
CA PHE A 267 -2.03 -22.53 -4.96
C PHE A 267 -3.34 -22.31 -4.22
N ASN A 268 -3.84 -23.35 -3.55
CA ASN A 268 -4.90 -23.25 -2.55
C ASN A 268 -4.26 -23.38 -1.17
N LYS A 269 -4.30 -22.31 -0.38
CA LYS A 269 -3.73 -22.27 0.97
C LYS A 269 -2.30 -22.81 1.01
N GLY A 270 -1.47 -22.32 0.08
CA GLY A 270 -0.07 -22.68 -0.06
C GLY A 270 0.19 -24.08 -0.63
N LYS A 271 -0.85 -24.87 -0.90
CA LYS A 271 -0.71 -26.16 -1.58
C LYS A 271 -0.83 -25.94 -3.08
N PHE A 272 0.18 -26.39 -3.83
CA PHE A 272 0.12 -26.37 -5.30
C PHE A 272 -1.05 -27.24 -5.79
N VAL A 273 -1.94 -26.64 -6.58
CA VAL A 273 -3.13 -27.32 -7.13
C VAL A 273 -3.09 -27.48 -8.66
N GLY A 274 -2.05 -26.95 -9.31
CA GLY A 274 -1.79 -27.13 -10.73
C GLY A 274 -1.53 -25.81 -11.46
N PRO A 275 -1.07 -25.87 -12.72
CA PRO A 275 -0.91 -24.68 -13.54
C PRO A 275 -2.28 -24.18 -14.06
N ALA A 276 -2.41 -22.86 -14.26
CA ALA A 276 -3.61 -22.26 -14.85
C ALA A 276 -3.86 -22.71 -16.32
N SER A 277 -2.80 -23.17 -17.00
CA SER A 277 -2.87 -23.80 -18.31
C SER A 277 -1.70 -24.75 -18.49
N THR A 278 -1.93 -25.94 -19.06
CA THR A 278 -0.90 -26.92 -19.39
C THR A 278 -0.18 -26.62 -20.71
N CYS A 279 -0.57 -25.56 -21.41
CA CYS A 279 0.06 -25.12 -22.65
C CYS A 279 0.82 -23.80 -22.52
N PHE A 280 0.75 -23.18 -21.34
CA PHE A 280 1.60 -22.06 -20.95
C PHE A 280 1.69 -20.88 -21.95
N PRO A 281 0.56 -20.36 -22.46
CA PRO A 281 0.59 -19.25 -23.41
C PRO A 281 1.16 -17.96 -22.77
N PRO A 282 1.69 -17.03 -23.57
CA PRO A 282 2.15 -15.73 -23.08
C PRO A 282 1.02 -14.94 -22.40
N ILE A 283 1.36 -14.15 -21.39
CA ILE A 283 0.41 -13.33 -20.64
C ILE A 283 0.71 -11.84 -20.80
N LYS A 284 -0.33 -11.01 -20.75
CA LYS A 284 -0.24 -9.56 -20.57
C LYS A 284 -0.04 -9.25 -19.09
N ASP A 285 -0.87 -9.89 -18.26
CA ASP A 285 -1.00 -9.61 -16.83
C ASP A 285 -1.70 -10.78 -16.14
N VAL A 286 -1.45 -10.95 -14.85
CA VAL A 286 -2.19 -11.81 -13.92
C VAL A 286 -2.33 -11.09 -12.58
N THR A 287 -3.55 -11.08 -12.04
CA THR A 287 -3.88 -10.39 -10.78
C THR A 287 -4.64 -11.32 -9.85
N SER A 288 -4.51 -11.09 -8.54
CA SER A 288 -5.39 -11.70 -7.54
C SER A 288 -6.40 -10.67 -7.04
N SER A 289 -7.62 -11.10 -6.75
CA SER A 289 -8.66 -10.27 -6.16
C SER A 289 -9.31 -11.04 -5.02
N GLY A 290 -9.43 -10.40 -3.86
CA GLY A 290 -9.93 -11.06 -2.65
C GLY A 290 -9.10 -12.28 -2.24
N ASP A 291 -9.80 -13.29 -1.72
CA ASP A 291 -9.21 -14.50 -1.14
C ASP A 291 -9.12 -15.68 -2.12
N ASP A 292 -9.95 -15.71 -3.17
CA ASP A 292 -10.21 -16.93 -3.94
C ASP A 292 -10.15 -16.76 -5.46
N THR A 293 -9.81 -15.57 -5.96
CA THR A 293 -9.94 -15.24 -7.38
C THR A 293 -8.59 -14.82 -7.99
N VAL A 294 -8.22 -15.48 -9.09
CA VAL A 294 -7.06 -15.12 -9.92
C VAL A 294 -7.54 -14.81 -11.34
N THR A 295 -7.22 -13.63 -11.86
CA THR A 295 -7.61 -13.20 -13.21
C THR A 295 -6.38 -13.09 -14.09
N VAL A 296 -6.37 -13.83 -15.19
CA VAL A 296 -5.26 -13.86 -16.15
C VAL A 296 -5.71 -13.25 -17.47
N THR A 297 -4.93 -12.31 -17.99
CA THR A 297 -5.10 -11.82 -19.36
C THR A 297 -4.01 -12.41 -20.25
N TYR A 298 -4.38 -13.39 -21.07
CA TYR A 298 -3.50 -14.01 -22.05
C TYR A 298 -3.33 -13.15 -23.29
N ARG A 299 -2.22 -13.37 -24.01
CA ARG A 299 -1.95 -12.77 -25.31
C ARG A 299 -1.78 -13.86 -26.37
N TYR A 300 -2.21 -13.55 -27.59
CA TYR A 300 -1.99 -14.39 -28.77
C TYR A 300 -1.89 -13.51 -30.02
N PRO A 301 -1.14 -13.94 -31.05
CA PRO A 301 -1.06 -13.20 -32.31
C PRO A 301 -2.35 -13.37 -33.12
N ASN A 302 -2.93 -12.25 -33.53
CA ASN A 302 -3.94 -12.19 -34.59
C ASN A 302 -3.28 -12.39 -35.97
N GLU A 303 -4.09 -12.40 -37.03
CA GLU A 303 -3.55 -12.41 -38.39
C GLU A 303 -2.79 -11.11 -38.68
N GLY A 304 -1.59 -11.23 -39.22
CA GLY A 304 -0.70 -10.09 -39.47
C GLY A 304 0.15 -9.66 -38.27
N ASP A 305 -0.13 -10.14 -37.05
CA ASP A 305 0.73 -9.87 -35.89
C ASP A 305 2.08 -10.61 -36.02
N THR A 306 3.15 -9.99 -35.54
CA THR A 306 4.39 -10.71 -35.29
C THR A 306 4.26 -11.58 -34.04
N ASN A 307 5.09 -12.62 -33.93
CA ASN A 307 5.06 -13.51 -32.77
C ASN A 307 5.26 -12.75 -31.43
N ALA A 308 6.11 -11.73 -31.39
CA ALA A 308 6.31 -10.92 -30.18
C ALA A 308 5.33 -9.74 -30.03
N GLY A 309 4.72 -9.29 -31.13
CA GLY A 309 3.82 -8.14 -31.21
C GLY A 309 2.34 -8.53 -31.11
N MET A 310 2.00 -9.48 -30.24
CA MET A 310 0.65 -10.04 -30.11
C MET A 310 -0.37 -8.98 -29.68
N THR A 311 -1.44 -8.78 -30.45
CA THR A 311 -2.53 -7.85 -30.14
C THR A 311 -3.77 -8.54 -29.56
N GLY A 312 -3.96 -9.84 -29.81
CA GLY A 312 -5.07 -10.64 -29.28
C GLY A 312 -5.05 -10.75 -27.75
N ARG A 313 -6.21 -10.71 -27.11
CA ARG A 313 -6.38 -10.76 -25.65
C ARG A 313 -7.49 -11.73 -25.26
N ALA A 314 -7.26 -12.53 -24.22
CA ALA A 314 -8.30 -13.36 -23.62
C ALA A 314 -8.17 -13.28 -22.10
N THR A 315 -9.25 -12.89 -21.43
CA THR A 315 -9.27 -12.78 -19.97
C THR A 315 -10.01 -13.97 -19.37
N LEU A 316 -9.32 -14.70 -18.50
CA LEU A 316 -9.85 -15.88 -17.84
C LEU A 316 -9.77 -15.68 -16.33
N THR A 317 -10.82 -16.07 -15.63
CA THR A 317 -10.92 -15.97 -14.17
C THR A 317 -10.94 -17.36 -13.57
N PHE A 318 -10.07 -17.58 -12.59
CA PHE A 318 -9.90 -18.84 -11.88
C PHE A 318 -10.38 -18.65 -10.45
N ARG A 319 -11.21 -19.56 -9.96
CA ARG A 319 -11.70 -19.58 -8.58
C ARG A 319 -11.63 -20.97 -7.99
N TRP A 320 -11.49 -21.06 -6.67
CA TRP A 320 -11.62 -22.34 -5.98
C TRP A 320 -13.10 -22.64 -5.68
N ASP A 321 -13.60 -23.81 -6.08
CA ASP A 321 -14.99 -24.23 -5.81
C ASP A 321 -15.18 -25.00 -4.50
N GLY A 322 -14.11 -25.16 -3.72
CA GLY A 322 -14.06 -26.02 -2.53
C GLY A 322 -13.29 -27.32 -2.76
N SER A 323 -13.12 -27.76 -4.02
CA SER A 323 -12.46 -29.01 -4.38
C SER A 323 -11.38 -28.87 -5.46
N LYS A 324 -11.58 -27.95 -6.41
CA LYS A 324 -10.70 -27.73 -7.55
C LYS A 324 -10.77 -26.27 -8.01
N VAL A 325 -9.85 -25.93 -8.90
CA VAL A 325 -9.91 -24.65 -9.62
C VAL A 325 -10.96 -24.75 -10.74
N VAL A 326 -11.91 -23.83 -10.74
CA VAL A 326 -12.87 -23.60 -11.81
C VAL A 326 -12.44 -22.38 -12.60
N LYS A 327 -12.39 -22.56 -13.92
CA LYS A 327 -12.04 -21.52 -14.89
C LYS A 327 -13.31 -21.00 -15.54
N THR A 328 -13.42 -19.68 -15.66
CA THR A 328 -14.49 -18.97 -16.35
C THR A 328 -13.91 -17.95 -17.34
N GLY A 329 -14.68 -17.62 -18.37
CA GLY A 329 -14.27 -16.75 -19.48
C GLY A 329 -14.05 -17.50 -20.78
N ASP A 330 -14.17 -16.76 -21.89
CA ASP A 330 -14.09 -17.33 -23.22
C ASP A 330 -12.64 -17.53 -23.66
N VAL A 331 -12.34 -18.71 -24.19
CA VAL A 331 -11.04 -19.03 -24.78
C VAL A 331 -11.17 -18.91 -26.29
N PRO A 332 -10.56 -17.90 -26.94
CA PRO A 332 -10.60 -17.79 -28.38
C PRO A 332 -9.96 -19.02 -29.05
N ALA A 333 -10.60 -19.57 -30.08
CA ALA A 333 -10.09 -20.74 -30.80
C ALA A 333 -8.63 -20.55 -31.30
N ARG A 334 -8.28 -19.31 -31.67
CA ARG A 334 -6.92 -18.95 -32.08
C ARG A 334 -5.89 -19.10 -30.96
N LEU A 335 -6.22 -18.76 -29.72
CA LEU A 335 -5.35 -18.97 -28.56
C LEU A 335 -5.11 -20.47 -28.33
N THR A 336 -6.19 -21.27 -28.41
CA THR A 336 -6.15 -22.73 -28.25
C THR A 336 -5.28 -23.40 -29.33
N GLN A 337 -5.46 -23.01 -30.61
CA GLN A 337 -4.69 -23.51 -31.74
C GLN A 337 -3.19 -23.20 -31.63
N LEU A 338 -2.85 -21.98 -31.20
CA LEU A 338 -1.46 -21.51 -31.13
C LEU A 338 -0.71 -21.99 -29.90
N ALA A 339 -1.41 -22.13 -28.76
CA ALA A 339 -0.82 -22.71 -27.55
C ALA A 339 -0.65 -24.24 -27.68
N GLY A 340 -1.30 -24.88 -28.66
CA GLY A 340 -1.27 -26.33 -28.82
C GLY A 340 -2.07 -27.07 -27.75
N CYS A 341 -3.07 -26.42 -27.15
CA CYS A 341 -4.11 -27.11 -26.39
C CYS A 341 -5.21 -27.52 -27.38
N ALA A 342 -5.67 -28.77 -27.35
CA ALA A 342 -7.07 -29.03 -27.73
C ALA A 342 -7.96 -28.58 -26.55
N PRO A 343 -9.23 -28.21 -26.78
CA PRO A 343 -10.15 -27.82 -25.71
C PRO A 343 -10.25 -28.83 -24.56
#